data_AF-A0A090X1J6-F1
#
_entry.id   AF-A0A090X1J6-F1
#
_cell.length_a   1.000
_cell.length_b   1.000
_cell.length_c   1.000
_cell.angle_alpha   90.00
_cell.angle_beta   90.00
_cell.angle_gamma   90.00
#
_symmetry.space_group_name_H-M   'P 1'
#
loop_
_entity.id
_entity.type
_entity.pdbx_description
1 polymer ?
#
loop_
_entity_poly.entity_id
_entity_poly.type
_entity_poly.pdbx_seq_one_letter_code
_entity_poly.pdbx_strand_id
1 'polypeptide(L)'
;MSKSKDTPYYIGLGIIILIFGYFAVTNVVHYINKDKVVDSSRSEDRAPVADKFLKKFNTVPDFEFVDQNGDTITNESLKGKVI
;
A
#
# COMPACT_ATOMS: atom_id res chain seq x y z
N MET A 1 -45.75 -25.96 31.37
CA MET A 1 -44.92 -25.40 30.28
C MET A 1 -43.69 -24.77 30.94
N SER A 2 -42.61 -25.54 31.06
CA SER A 2 -41.39 -25.13 31.76
C SER A 2 -40.63 -24.13 30.88
N LYS A 3 -40.54 -22.86 31.29
CA LYS A 3 -39.66 -21.89 30.63
C LYS A 3 -38.22 -22.35 30.87
N SER A 4 -37.52 -22.77 29.81
CA SER A 4 -36.07 -22.97 29.89
C SER A 4 -35.45 -21.65 30.37
N LYS A 5 -34.54 -21.73 31.34
CA LYS A 5 -33.83 -20.56 31.83
C LYS A 5 -32.82 -20.19 30.74
N ASP A 6 -33.20 -19.29 29.84
CA ASP A 6 -32.37 -18.80 28.72
C ASP A 6 -31.25 -17.85 29.18
N THR A 7 -31.11 -17.63 30.49
CA THR A 7 -30.06 -16.83 31.13
C THR A 7 -28.63 -17.12 30.63
N PRO A 8 -28.15 -18.38 30.48
CA PRO A 8 -26.80 -18.63 29.96
C PRO A 8 -26.63 -18.23 28.50
N TYR A 9 -27.69 -18.26 27.68
CA TYR A 9 -27.65 -17.79 26.29
C TYR A 9 -27.50 -16.27 26.22
N TYR A 10 -28.24 -15.52 27.04
CA TYR A 10 -28.10 -14.05 27.10
C TYR A 10 -26.74 -13.60 27.63
N ILE A 11 -26.17 -14.34 28.58
CA ILE A 11 -24.81 -14.09 29.09
C ILE A 11 -23.77 -14.34 27.99
N GLY A 12 -23.89 -15.45 27.25
CA GLY A 12 -23.01 -15.75 26.12
C GLY A 12 -23.09 -14.69 25.01
N LEU A 13 -24.31 -14.25 24.67
CA LEU A 13 -24.53 -13.19 23.70
C LEU A 13 -23.91 -11.86 24.14
N GLY A 14 -24.03 -11.50 25.42
CA GLY A 14 -23.41 -10.30 25.97
C GLY A 14 -21.89 -10.31 25.88
N ILE A 15 -21.25 -11.46 26.12
CA ILE A 15 -19.79 -11.62 25.97
C ILE A 15 -19.37 -11.43 24.51
N ILE A 16 -20.11 -12.02 23.57
CA ILE A 16 -19.83 -11.87 22.13
C ILE A 16 -19.92 -10.40 21.70
N ILE A 17 -20.97 -9.70 22.13
CA ILE A 17 -21.16 -8.27 21.82
C ILE A 17 -20.04 -7.42 22.42
N LEU A 18 -19.57 -7.72 23.63
CA LEU A 18 -18.46 -6.99 24.26
C LEU A 18 -17.15 -7.17 23.50
N ILE A 19 -16.80 -8.41 23.14
CA ILE A 19 -15.58 -8.71 22.36
C ILE A 19 -15.64 -8.00 21.00
N PHE A 20 -16.78 -8.10 20.31
CA PHE A 20 -16.95 -7.51 18.99
C PHE A 20 -16.98 -5.98 19.05
N GLY A 21 -17.60 -5.41 20.10
CA GLY A 21 -17.62 -3.98 20.34
C GLY A 21 -16.22 -3.42 20.59
N TYR A 22 -15.43 -4.07 21.45
CA TYR A 22 -14.03 -3.69 21.67
C TYR A 22 -13.20 -3.77 20.38
N PHE A 23 -13.33 -4.87 19.63
CA PHE A 23 -12.67 -5.04 18.34
C PHE A 23 -13.07 -3.94 17.34
N ALA A 24 -14.35 -3.67 17.17
CA ALA A 24 -14.83 -2.66 16.23
C ALA A 24 -14.32 -1.25 16.59
N VAL A 25 -14.43 -0.84 17.86
CA VAL A 25 -13.99 0.48 18.33
C VAL A 25 -12.49 0.66 18.14
N THR A 26 -11.68 -0.33 18.53
CA THR A 26 -10.21 -0.24 18.38
C THR A 26 -9.78 -0.14 16.92
N ASN A 27 -10.41 -0.88 16.01
CA ASN A 27 -10.13 -0.78 14.58
C ASN A 27 -10.55 0.58 14.01
N VAL A 28 -11.75 1.08 14.35
CA VAL A 28 -12.22 2.40 13.89
C VAL A 28 -11.28 3.50 14.36
N VAL A 29 -10.88 3.49 15.63
CA VAL A 29 -9.91 4.47 16.18
C VAL A 29 -8.55 4.33 15.49
N HIS A 30 -8.08 3.11 15.20
CA HIS A 30 -6.85 2.89 14.44
C HIS A 30 -6.90 3.52 13.05
N TYR A 31 -8.02 3.39 12.34
CA TYR A 31 -8.19 3.98 11.01
C TYR A 31 -8.30 5.50 11.05
N ILE A 32 -9.05 6.06 12.01
CA ILE A 32 -9.21 7.52 12.13
C ILE A 32 -7.88 8.19 12.52
N ASN A 33 -7.11 7.57 13.42
CA ASN A 33 -5.79 8.09 13.82
C ASN A 33 -4.70 7.83 12.79
N LYS A 34 -4.99 7.08 11.72
CA LYS A 34 -4.06 6.88 10.61
C LYS A 34 -4.12 8.14 9.75
N ASP A 35 -3.17 9.04 9.96
CA ASP A 35 -3.06 10.35 9.28
C ASP A 35 -2.68 10.24 7.78
N LYS A 36 -2.96 9.09 7.15
CA LYS A 36 -2.66 8.79 5.75
C LYS A 36 -3.90 8.22 5.06
N VAL A 37 -4.58 9.09 4.31
CA VAL A 37 -5.64 8.71 3.36
C VAL A 37 -5.04 8.17 2.05
N VAL A 38 -3.75 8.46 1.79
CA VAL A 38 -2.98 8.02 0.63
C VAL A 38 -1.58 7.60 1.11
N ASP A 39 -1.15 6.39 0.76
CA ASP A 39 0.13 5.82 1.22
C ASP A 39 1.38 6.54 0.70
N SER A 40 1.24 7.38 -0.33
CA SER A 40 2.33 8.17 -0.88
C SER A 40 1.80 9.38 -1.64
N SER A 41 2.19 10.59 -1.22
CA SER A 41 2.07 11.73 -2.12
C SER A 41 2.99 11.50 -3.32
N ARG A 42 2.54 11.78 -4.55
CA ARG A 42 3.41 11.69 -5.75
C ARG A 42 4.58 12.68 -5.71
N SER A 43 4.58 13.59 -4.74
CA SER A 43 5.59 14.61 -4.49
C SER A 43 6.46 14.35 -3.25
N GLU A 44 6.26 13.23 -2.54
CA GLU A 44 7.16 12.85 -1.44
C GLU A 44 8.46 12.28 -2.00
N ASP A 45 9.59 12.83 -1.57
CA ASP A 45 10.91 12.24 -1.80
C ASP A 45 10.96 10.87 -1.12
N ARG A 46 10.89 9.82 -1.92
CA ARG A 46 11.03 8.45 -1.43
C ARG A 46 12.48 8.22 -1.07
N ALA A 47 12.71 7.63 0.10
CA ALA A 47 14.03 7.10 0.44
C ALA A 47 14.50 6.17 -0.70
N PRO A 48 15.76 6.28 -1.16
CA PRO A 48 16.26 5.48 -2.27
C PRO A 48 16.07 4.00 -1.96
N VAL A 49 15.38 3.30 -2.86
CA VAL A 49 15.23 1.84 -2.79
C VAL A 49 16.63 1.25 -2.84
N ALA A 50 17.05 0.60 -1.74
CA ALA A 50 18.36 -0.01 -1.68
C ALA A 50 18.53 -0.99 -2.85
N ASP A 51 19.70 -0.97 -3.49
CA ASP A 51 20.08 -1.78 -4.66
C ASP A 51 19.74 -3.27 -4.51
N LYS A 52 19.60 -3.76 -3.28
CA LYS A 52 19.17 -5.11 -2.94
C LYS A 52 17.82 -5.52 -3.54
N PHE A 53 16.95 -4.56 -3.85
CA PHE A 53 15.63 -4.82 -4.45
C PHE A 53 15.59 -4.61 -5.97
N LEU A 54 16.70 -4.16 -6.59
CA LEU A 54 16.75 -3.85 -8.02
C LEU A 54 17.43 -4.99 -8.78
N LYS A 55 16.74 -5.54 -9.78
CA LYS A 55 17.30 -6.54 -10.69
C LYS A 55 17.98 -5.83 -11.86
N LYS A 56 19.27 -6.13 -12.08
CA LYS A 56 19.99 -5.67 -13.27
C LYS A 56 19.64 -6.57 -14.46
N PHE A 57 19.24 -5.96 -15.56
CA PHE A 57 19.05 -6.63 -16.85
C PHE A 57 20.31 -6.48 -17.71
N ASN A 58 20.35 -7.25 -18.81
CA ASN A 58 21.40 -7.12 -19.81
C ASN A 58 21.37 -5.75 -20.49
N THR A 59 22.45 -5.40 -21.18
CA THR A 59 22.56 -4.16 -21.96
C THR A 59 21.37 -4.01 -22.92
N VAL A 60 20.81 -2.81 -22.96
CA VAL A 60 19.73 -2.45 -23.89
C VAL A 60 20.26 -2.53 -25.33
N PRO A 61 19.51 -3.12 -26.27
CA PRO A 61 19.87 -3.11 -27.69
C PRO A 61 20.05 -1.70 -28.25
N ASP A 62 20.78 -1.59 -29.35
CA ASP A 62 20.93 -0.31 -30.04
C ASP A 62 19.58 0.21 -30.56
N PHE A 63 19.34 1.50 -30.38
CA PHE A 63 18.12 2.19 -30.82
C PHE A 63 18.44 3.59 -31.35
N GLU A 64 17.55 4.08 -32.20
CA GLU A 64 17.59 5.43 -32.76
C GLU A 64 16.16 5.93 -33.00
N PHE A 65 15.82 7.09 -32.44
CA PHE A 65 14.51 7.74 -32.59
C PHE A 65 14.67 9.25 -32.79
N VAL A 66 13.62 9.91 -33.24
CA VAL A 66 13.56 11.38 -33.36
C VAL A 66 12.66 11.92 -32.25
N ASP A 67 13.13 12.94 -31.53
CA ASP A 67 12.36 13.58 -30.45
C ASP A 67 11.39 14.66 -30.97
N GLN A 68 10.73 15.35 -30.04
CA GLN A 68 9.72 16.37 -30.35
C GLN A 68 10.31 17.63 -31.01
N ASN A 69 11.62 17.83 -30.87
CA ASN A 69 12.37 18.95 -31.43
C ASN A 69 13.00 18.59 -32.79
N GLY A 70 12.91 17.33 -33.20
CA GLY A 70 13.53 16.82 -34.42
C GLY A 70 14.95 16.29 -34.20
N ASP A 71 15.41 16.16 -32.95
CA ASP A 71 16.75 15.68 -32.63
C ASP A 71 16.80 14.15 -32.63
N THR A 72 17.88 13.58 -33.18
CA THR A 72 18.14 12.14 -33.12
C THR A 72 18.61 11.73 -31.71
N ILE A 73 17.90 10.79 -31.09
CA ILE A 73 18.20 10.21 -29.78
C ILE A 73 18.67 8.77 -29.95
N THR A 74 19.83 8.45 -29.39
CA THR A 74 20.44 7.11 -29.39
C THR A 74 20.73 6.63 -27.97
N ASN A 75 21.28 5.41 -27.82
CA ASN A 75 21.72 4.86 -26.53
C ASN A 75 22.66 5.82 -25.77
N GLU A 76 23.57 6.49 -26.48
CA GLU A 76 24.53 7.42 -25.85
C GLU A 76 23.85 8.69 -25.33
N SER A 77 22.78 9.16 -25.99
CA SER A 77 21.99 10.32 -25.54
C SER A 77 21.30 10.08 -24.18
N LEU A 78 21.08 8.82 -23.78
CA LEU A 78 20.42 8.43 -22.53
C LEU A 78 21.38 7.86 -21.47
N LYS A 79 22.68 7.81 -21.76
CA LYS A 79 23.69 7.27 -20.83
C LYS A 79 23.74 8.06 -19.53
N GLY A 80 23.63 7.35 -18.40
CA GLY A 80 23.62 7.96 -17.07
C GLY A 80 22.30 8.64 -16.70
N LYS A 81 21.29 8.63 -17.58
CA LYS A 81 19.92 9.04 -17.24
C LYS A 81 19.16 7.83 -16.71
N VAL A 82 18.37 8.02 -15.65
CA VAL A 82 17.41 7.01 -15.21
C VAL A 82 16.21 7.11 -16.14
N ILE A 83 15.98 6.04 -16.90
CA ILE A 83 14.86 5.86 -17.84
C ILE A 83 13.96 4.74 -17.35
#